data_AF-A0A7L4NP76-F1
#
_entry.id   AF-A0A7L4NP76-F1
#
_cell.length_a   1.000
_cell.length_b   1.000
_cell.length_c   1.000
_cell.angle_alpha   90.00
_cell.angle_beta   90.00
_cell.angle_gamma   90.00
#
_symmetry.space_group_name_H-M   'P 1'
#
loop_
_entity.id
_entity.type
_entity.pdbx_description
1 polymer ?
#
loop_
_entity_poly.entity_id
_entity_poly.type
_entity_poly.pdbx_seq_one_letter_code
_entity_poly.pdbx_strand_id
1 'polypeptide(L)'
;QVLERSRDVVDEVSVSLRLWDTFGDHHKDRRFAYGRSDVVVLCFSIANPNSLNHVKTMWYQEIKHFCPRTPVILVGCQLDLRYVDLEAVNRARRPLARPIKRGDILPPERGREVAKELGIPYYETSVFDQFGIKDVFDNAIRAALISRRHLQFWKSHLKKVQKPLLQAPFLPPKAPPPVIKIPECPIPNMNEAGYLLDSPLCADVMFVLQEQDYIFAHKIYLATSSSKFYDLFLMECEESPDLDETQCNKENPNKDVLTSHPETNGDSDEASLKAADVQNPLPESTDSLNMLESELGETNSAARSLSSWGKGFVSMHKEMQVNPVSNRLCPVTVVSMDSSVQAGPFKTVLQFLYTGKLDENEKDLTRLAQIAEILEVFDLRMMVENIMNKEAFMNQEITKAFHVRKANRIKECLCKGTFSDVTFKLDDGTIKAHKPLLICSCEWMSAMFGGSFIESSNSEVVLPNINKTSMQAVLDYLYTKQLSSSQELDTLELIALANRFCLPHLVALA
;
A
#
# COMPACT_ATOMS: atom_id res chain seq x y z
N GLN A 1 42.75 -39.34 -21.72
CA GLN A 1 41.90 -38.41 -20.93
C GLN A 1 40.54 -38.97 -20.48
N VAL A 2 39.96 -40.02 -21.08
CA VAL A 2 38.68 -40.62 -20.61
C VAL A 2 38.82 -41.54 -19.38
N LEU A 3 40.05 -41.92 -19.01
CA LEU A 3 40.36 -42.83 -17.88
C LEU A 3 40.63 -42.12 -16.53
N GLU A 4 40.74 -40.79 -16.49
CA GLU A 4 41.08 -40.05 -15.25
C GLU A 4 39.88 -39.71 -14.36
N ARG A 5 38.64 -39.90 -14.84
CA ARG A 5 37.40 -39.65 -14.08
C ARG A 5 36.60 -40.91 -13.73
N SER A 6 37.20 -42.09 -13.83
CA SER A 6 36.49 -43.35 -13.57
C SER A 6 36.45 -43.75 -12.10
N ARG A 7 37.12 -43.02 -11.20
CA ARG A 7 37.17 -43.37 -9.77
C ARG A 7 36.15 -42.55 -8.98
N ASP A 8 35.33 -43.24 -8.20
CA ASP A 8 34.36 -42.64 -7.29
C ASP A 8 34.48 -43.27 -5.90
N VAL A 9 33.95 -42.62 -4.87
CA VAL A 9 33.93 -43.10 -3.49
C VAL A 9 32.51 -43.07 -2.96
N VAL A 10 31.94 -44.26 -2.70
CA VAL A 10 30.60 -44.41 -2.13
C VAL A 10 30.69 -45.25 -0.87
N ASP A 11 30.12 -44.76 0.23
CA ASP A 11 30.11 -45.40 1.54
C ASP A 11 31.52 -45.88 1.99
N GLU A 12 32.53 -45.01 1.83
CA GLU A 12 33.96 -45.27 2.12
C GLU A 12 34.65 -46.30 1.21
N VAL A 13 33.96 -46.77 0.15
CA VAL A 13 34.51 -47.74 -0.81
C VAL A 13 34.89 -47.02 -2.10
N SER A 14 36.17 -47.05 -2.45
CA SER A 14 36.64 -46.57 -3.75
C SER A 14 36.30 -47.58 -4.84
N VAL A 15 35.61 -47.13 -5.88
CA VAL A 15 35.19 -47.92 -7.03
C VAL A 15 35.72 -47.32 -8.33
N SER A 16 35.98 -48.17 -9.32
CA SER A 16 36.25 -47.74 -10.68
C SER A 16 35.04 -48.06 -11.55
N LEU A 17 34.37 -47.03 -12.04
CA LEU A 17 33.19 -47.09 -12.88
C LEU A 17 33.56 -47.20 -14.35
N ARG A 18 32.92 -48.13 -15.06
CA ARG A 18 32.96 -48.19 -16.52
C ARG A 18 31.53 -48.17 -17.03
N LEU A 19 31.22 -47.14 -17.81
CA LEU A 19 29.91 -46.99 -18.42
C LEU A 19 29.90 -47.65 -19.79
N TRP A 20 28.85 -48.44 -20.03
CA TRP A 20 28.55 -49.07 -21.30
C TRP A 20 27.19 -48.55 -21.75
N ASP A 21 27.18 -47.62 -22.70
CA ASP A 21 25.95 -47.11 -23.27
C ASP A 21 25.47 -48.04 -24.40
N THR A 22 24.18 -48.36 -24.42
CA THR A 22 23.58 -49.28 -25.38
C THR A 22 22.22 -48.76 -25.82
N PHE A 23 22.01 -48.61 -27.13
CA PHE A 23 20.69 -48.22 -27.65
C PHE A 23 19.74 -49.41 -27.80
N GLY A 24 18.44 -49.12 -27.75
CA GLY A 24 17.34 -50.09 -27.86
C GLY A 24 17.32 -50.91 -29.16
N ASP A 25 17.96 -50.45 -30.23
CA ASP A 25 17.97 -51.16 -31.52
C ASP A 25 19.27 -51.98 -31.77
N HIS A 26 20.28 -51.87 -30.91
CA HIS A 26 21.56 -52.59 -31.03
C HIS A 26 21.61 -53.88 -30.20
N HIS A 27 20.86 -54.90 -30.62
CA HIS A 27 20.73 -56.16 -29.87
C HIS A 27 22.06 -56.89 -29.60
N LYS A 28 23.03 -56.83 -30.52
CA LYS A 28 24.35 -57.49 -30.34
C LYS A 28 25.14 -56.85 -29.21
N ASP A 29 25.18 -55.52 -29.17
CA ASP A 29 25.94 -54.74 -28.20
C ASP A 29 25.35 -54.87 -26.79
N ARG A 30 24.01 -54.89 -26.68
CA ARG A 30 23.31 -55.14 -25.41
C ARG A 30 23.65 -56.49 -24.80
N ARG A 31 23.57 -57.56 -25.60
CA ARG A 31 23.91 -58.93 -25.14
C ARG A 31 25.35 -59.02 -24.64
N PHE A 32 26.28 -58.36 -25.33
CA PHE A 32 27.67 -58.30 -24.91
C PHE A 32 27.84 -57.53 -23.59
N ALA A 33 27.15 -56.40 -23.43
CA ALA A 33 27.20 -55.59 -22.20
C ALA A 33 26.67 -56.36 -20.98
N TYR A 34 25.57 -57.12 -21.11
CA TYR A 34 24.98 -57.87 -19.98
C TYR A 34 25.96 -58.86 -19.33
N GLY A 35 26.77 -59.56 -20.12
CA GLY A 35 27.67 -60.62 -19.62
C GLY A 35 28.78 -60.13 -18.67
N ARG A 36 29.05 -58.82 -18.63
CA ARG A 36 30.08 -58.20 -17.76
C ARG A 36 29.52 -57.12 -16.83
N SER A 37 28.20 -57.01 -16.74
CA SER A 37 27.53 -55.95 -15.99
C SER A 37 27.42 -56.29 -14.50
N ASP A 38 27.95 -55.41 -13.66
CA ASP A 38 27.81 -55.49 -12.19
C ASP A 38 26.49 -54.92 -11.68
N VAL A 39 25.89 -54.01 -12.44
CA VAL A 39 24.57 -53.41 -12.23
C VAL A 39 24.04 -52.92 -13.58
N VAL A 40 22.73 -52.93 -13.77
CA VAL A 40 22.07 -52.38 -14.96
C VAL A 40 21.19 -51.19 -14.56
N VAL A 41 21.37 -50.07 -15.24
CA VAL A 41 20.49 -48.91 -15.14
C VAL A 41 19.48 -48.99 -16.27
N LEU A 42 18.22 -49.27 -15.94
CA LEU A 42 17.13 -49.41 -16.90
C LEU A 42 16.36 -48.09 -16.97
N CYS A 43 16.50 -47.37 -18.07
CA CYS A 43 15.91 -46.04 -18.24
C CYS A 43 14.61 -46.08 -19.04
N PHE A 44 13.68 -45.20 -18.70
CA PHE A 44 12.53 -44.83 -19.53
C PHE A 44 12.35 -43.32 -19.53
N SER A 45 11.58 -42.79 -20.48
CA SER A 45 11.25 -41.37 -20.55
C SER A 45 9.93 -41.12 -19.85
N ILE A 46 9.88 -40.17 -18.90
CA ILE A 46 8.60 -39.80 -18.27
C ILE A 46 7.62 -39.15 -19.25
N ALA A 47 8.11 -38.62 -20.38
CA ALA A 47 7.29 -38.05 -21.44
C ALA A 47 6.85 -39.05 -22.51
N ASN A 48 7.15 -40.34 -22.32
CA ASN A 48 6.76 -41.41 -23.23
C ASN A 48 6.21 -42.62 -22.45
N PRO A 49 4.88 -42.71 -22.26
CA PRO A 49 4.24 -43.81 -21.53
C PRO A 49 4.58 -45.21 -22.07
N ASN A 50 4.76 -45.33 -23.39
CA ASN A 50 5.14 -46.61 -24.02
C ASN A 50 6.54 -47.07 -23.58
N SER A 51 7.46 -46.14 -23.32
CA SER A 51 8.79 -46.49 -22.85
C SER A 51 8.76 -47.16 -21.48
N LEU A 52 7.87 -46.72 -20.57
CA LEU A 52 7.63 -47.39 -19.29
C LEU A 52 6.95 -48.75 -19.48
N ASN A 53 6.01 -48.88 -20.43
CA ASN A 53 5.39 -50.17 -20.72
C ASN A 53 6.43 -51.20 -21.22
N HIS A 54 7.39 -50.77 -22.04
CA HIS A 54 8.47 -51.62 -22.55
C HIS A 54 9.47 -52.07 -21.47
N VAL A 55 9.63 -51.31 -20.38
CA VAL A 55 10.44 -51.74 -19.22
C VAL A 55 9.97 -53.11 -18.74
N LYS A 56 8.67 -53.28 -18.52
CA LYS A 56 8.09 -54.52 -17.99
C LYS A 56 7.97 -55.61 -19.06
N THR A 57 7.49 -55.25 -20.23
CA THR A 57 7.11 -56.22 -21.28
C THR A 57 8.29 -56.77 -22.07
N MET A 58 9.40 -56.02 -22.14
CA MET A 58 10.55 -56.37 -22.96
C MET A 58 11.87 -56.31 -22.17
N TRP A 59 12.25 -55.11 -21.72
CA TRP A 59 13.63 -54.85 -21.31
C TRP A 59 14.02 -55.59 -20.02
N TYR A 60 13.16 -55.57 -19.01
CA TYR A 60 13.45 -56.27 -17.76
C TYR A 60 13.57 -57.78 -17.97
N GLN A 61 12.71 -58.37 -18.82
CA GLN A 61 12.75 -59.79 -19.15
C GLN A 61 14.04 -60.14 -19.92
N GLU A 62 14.43 -59.32 -20.90
CA GLU A 62 15.69 -59.49 -21.63
C GLU A 62 16.90 -59.45 -20.68
N ILE A 63 16.96 -58.45 -19.79
CA ILE A 63 18.04 -58.31 -18.80
C ILE A 63 18.08 -59.54 -17.88
N LYS A 64 16.95 -59.96 -17.32
CA LYS A 64 16.91 -61.11 -16.41
C LYS A 64 17.17 -62.44 -17.09
N HIS A 65 16.93 -62.56 -18.40
CA HIS A 65 17.32 -63.72 -19.18
C HIS A 65 18.85 -63.82 -19.33
N PHE A 66 19.53 -62.73 -19.69
CA PHE A 66 20.98 -62.75 -19.94
C PHE A 66 21.85 -62.60 -18.69
N CYS A 67 21.41 -61.87 -17.67
CA CYS A 67 22.13 -61.66 -16.42
C CYS A 67 21.19 -61.73 -15.18
N PRO A 68 20.68 -62.92 -14.83
CA PRO A 68 19.60 -63.08 -13.82
C PRO A 68 19.96 -62.53 -12.44
N ARG A 69 21.23 -62.65 -12.04
CA ARG A 69 21.74 -62.22 -10.73
C ARG A 69 22.17 -60.76 -10.68
N THR A 70 22.24 -60.05 -11.81
CA THR A 70 22.68 -58.66 -11.83
C THR A 70 21.56 -57.77 -11.29
N PRO A 71 21.86 -56.87 -10.33
CA PRO A 71 20.88 -55.91 -9.83
C PRO A 71 20.50 -54.93 -10.93
N VAL A 72 19.23 -54.53 -10.94
CA VAL A 72 18.67 -53.56 -11.88
C VAL A 72 18.11 -52.40 -11.08
N ILE A 73 18.34 -51.18 -11.53
CA ILE A 73 17.68 -49.98 -11.00
C ILE A 73 16.84 -49.34 -12.11
N LEU A 74 15.62 -48.92 -11.78
CA LEU A 74 14.72 -48.25 -12.72
C LEU A 74 14.93 -46.74 -12.65
N VAL A 75 15.06 -46.07 -13.80
CA VAL A 75 15.26 -44.62 -13.86
C VAL A 75 14.26 -43.97 -14.82
N GLY A 76 13.46 -43.04 -14.31
CA GLY A 76 12.64 -42.13 -15.12
C GLY A 76 13.46 -40.90 -15.51
N CYS A 77 13.72 -40.72 -16.80
CA CYS A 77 14.47 -39.58 -17.31
C CYS A 77 13.53 -38.46 -17.78
N GLN A 78 14.09 -37.25 -17.91
CA GLN A 78 13.42 -36.05 -18.42
C GLN A 78 12.38 -35.47 -17.45
N LEU A 79 12.70 -35.52 -16.16
CA LEU A 79 11.87 -34.99 -15.08
C LEU A 79 11.46 -33.52 -15.26
N ASP A 80 12.33 -32.71 -15.86
CA ASP A 80 12.10 -31.30 -16.21
C ASP A 80 10.78 -31.08 -16.96
N LEU A 81 10.40 -32.03 -17.82
CA LEU A 81 9.19 -31.95 -18.65
C LEU A 81 7.88 -31.93 -17.85
N ARG A 82 7.92 -32.25 -16.55
CA ARG A 82 6.75 -32.18 -15.67
C ARG A 82 6.37 -30.75 -15.27
N TYR A 83 7.32 -29.81 -15.30
CA TYR A 83 7.13 -28.44 -14.78
C TYR A 83 7.36 -27.33 -15.80
N VAL A 84 7.89 -27.66 -16.98
CA VAL A 84 8.19 -26.69 -18.05
C VAL A 84 6.97 -26.37 -18.93
N ASP A 85 7.05 -25.26 -19.66
CA ASP A 85 6.13 -24.96 -20.76
C ASP A 85 6.34 -25.93 -21.93
N LEU A 86 5.44 -26.91 -22.05
CA LEU A 86 5.45 -27.91 -23.12
C LEU A 86 5.27 -27.31 -24.52
N GLU A 87 4.66 -26.13 -24.67
CA GLU A 87 4.52 -25.47 -25.98
C GLU A 87 5.86 -24.95 -26.48
N ALA A 88 6.63 -24.27 -25.61
CA ALA A 88 8.01 -23.89 -25.89
C ALA A 88 8.88 -25.11 -26.24
N VAL A 89 8.76 -26.19 -25.47
CA VAL A 89 9.49 -27.44 -25.74
C VAL A 89 9.11 -28.04 -27.10
N ASN A 90 7.82 -28.12 -27.42
CA ASN A 90 7.36 -28.68 -28.70
C ASN A 90 7.80 -27.82 -29.91
N ARG A 91 7.89 -26.48 -29.76
CA ARG A 91 8.44 -25.60 -30.81
C ARG A 91 9.94 -25.82 -31.05
N ALA A 92 10.70 -26.13 -30.01
CA ALA A 92 12.15 -26.37 -30.10
C ALA A 92 12.50 -27.79 -30.63
N ARG A 93 11.54 -28.72 -30.62
CA ARG A 93 11.72 -30.09 -31.11
C ARG A 93 11.60 -30.17 -32.64
N ARG A 94 12.07 -31.28 -33.21
CA ARG A 94 12.03 -31.51 -34.67
C ARG A 94 10.58 -31.39 -35.20
N PRO A 95 10.34 -30.71 -36.33
CA PRO A 95 8.98 -30.43 -36.84
C PRO A 95 8.08 -31.67 -37.05
N LEU A 96 8.65 -32.84 -37.28
CA LEU A 96 7.93 -34.10 -37.53
C LEU A 96 7.74 -34.97 -36.29
N ALA A 97 8.24 -34.55 -35.12
CA ALA A 97 8.07 -35.31 -33.89
C ALA A 97 6.65 -35.13 -33.34
N ARG A 98 6.04 -36.21 -32.83
CA ARG A 98 4.76 -36.12 -32.11
C ARG A 98 4.90 -35.11 -30.94
N PRO A 99 4.03 -34.08 -30.87
CA PRO A 99 4.02 -33.16 -29.75
C PRO A 99 3.76 -33.91 -28.44
N ILE A 100 4.55 -33.59 -27.41
CA ILE A 100 4.31 -34.09 -26.05
C ILE A 100 3.11 -33.33 -25.50
N LYS A 101 2.06 -34.06 -25.10
CA LYS A 101 0.89 -33.50 -24.43
C LYS A 101 1.02 -33.66 -22.93
N ARG A 102 0.30 -32.84 -22.14
CA ARG A 102 0.27 -32.98 -20.67
C ARG A 102 -0.13 -34.39 -20.22
N GLY A 103 -1.07 -35.03 -20.91
CA GLY A 103 -1.49 -36.41 -20.62
C GLY A 103 -0.45 -37.49 -20.94
N ASP A 104 0.60 -37.17 -21.71
CA ASP A 104 1.72 -38.09 -21.96
C ASP A 104 2.76 -38.08 -20.81
N ILE A 105 2.75 -37.06 -19.95
CA ILE A 105 3.70 -36.94 -18.84
C ILE A 105 3.29 -37.89 -17.71
N LEU A 106 4.14 -38.87 -17.42
CA LEU A 106 3.92 -39.83 -16.35
C LEU A 106 4.12 -39.17 -14.97
N PRO A 107 3.19 -39.37 -14.03
CA PRO A 107 3.39 -38.97 -12.65
C PRO A 107 4.34 -39.98 -11.95
N PRO A 108 5.07 -39.58 -10.89
CA PRO A 108 6.07 -40.43 -10.23
C PRO A 108 5.54 -41.79 -9.77
N GLU A 109 4.26 -41.85 -9.41
CA GLU A 109 3.57 -43.04 -8.92
C GLU A 109 3.62 -44.18 -9.95
N ARG A 110 3.53 -43.88 -11.24
CA ARG A 110 3.57 -44.90 -12.31
C ARG A 110 4.92 -45.61 -12.36
N GLY A 111 6.02 -44.87 -12.24
CA GLY A 111 7.35 -45.47 -12.18
C GLY A 111 7.55 -46.30 -10.91
N ARG A 112 7.07 -45.79 -9.77
CA ARG A 112 7.13 -46.50 -8.47
C ARG A 112 6.31 -47.79 -8.46
N GLU A 113 5.13 -47.80 -9.08
CA GLU A 113 4.28 -48.98 -9.22
C GLU A 113 5.01 -50.10 -9.98
N VAL A 114 5.59 -49.76 -11.15
CA VAL A 114 6.35 -50.72 -11.97
C VAL A 114 7.59 -51.21 -11.22
N ALA A 115 8.32 -50.32 -10.55
CA ALA A 115 9.50 -50.71 -9.78
C ALA A 115 9.16 -51.63 -8.61
N LYS A 116 8.05 -51.35 -7.90
CA LYS A 116 7.52 -52.19 -6.82
C LYS A 116 7.13 -53.57 -7.33
N GLU A 117 6.45 -53.65 -8.48
CA GLU A 117 6.10 -54.92 -9.12
C GLU A 117 7.34 -55.74 -9.49
N LEU A 118 8.37 -55.09 -10.02
CA LEU A 118 9.61 -55.74 -10.44
C LEU A 118 10.59 -56.00 -9.29
N GLY A 119 10.30 -55.52 -8.07
CA GLY A 119 11.16 -55.65 -6.89
C GLY A 119 12.49 -54.90 -7.00
N ILE A 120 12.52 -53.75 -7.70
CA ILE A 120 13.73 -52.95 -7.95
C ILE A 120 13.56 -51.52 -7.43
N PRO A 121 14.66 -50.79 -7.10
CA PRO A 121 14.57 -49.39 -6.70
C PRO A 121 14.27 -48.49 -7.91
N TYR A 122 13.68 -47.32 -7.63
CA TYR A 122 13.29 -46.33 -8.62
C TYR A 122 13.81 -44.93 -8.29
N TYR A 123 14.28 -44.24 -9.32
CA TYR A 123 14.80 -42.88 -9.26
C TYR A 123 14.30 -42.09 -10.47
N GLU A 124 14.18 -40.77 -10.34
CA GLU A 124 13.95 -39.86 -11.46
C GLU A 124 15.14 -38.92 -11.65
N THR A 125 15.38 -38.52 -12.90
CA THR A 125 16.50 -37.65 -13.26
C THR A 125 16.08 -36.55 -14.22
N SER A 126 16.65 -35.37 -14.02
CA SER A 126 16.62 -34.25 -14.97
C SER A 126 18.06 -33.92 -15.31
N VAL A 127 18.45 -34.11 -16.58
CA VAL A 127 19.77 -33.66 -17.05
C VAL A 127 19.81 -32.13 -17.11
N PHE A 128 18.68 -31.51 -17.44
CA PHE A 128 18.54 -30.06 -17.53
C PHE A 128 18.73 -29.38 -16.16
N ASP A 129 18.03 -29.88 -15.14
CA ASP A 129 18.11 -29.35 -13.77
C ASP A 129 19.27 -29.95 -12.95
N GLN A 130 20.06 -30.85 -13.56
CA GLN A 130 21.10 -31.65 -12.89
C GLN A 130 20.59 -32.42 -11.65
N PHE A 131 19.30 -32.74 -11.62
CA PHE A 131 18.66 -33.40 -10.49
C PHE A 131 18.74 -34.93 -10.59
N GLY A 132 19.00 -35.59 -9.46
CA GLY A 132 18.91 -37.04 -9.32
C GLY A 132 20.04 -37.84 -9.98
N ILE A 133 20.89 -37.20 -10.78
CA ILE A 133 21.98 -37.86 -11.50
C ILE A 133 22.92 -38.56 -10.52
N LYS A 134 23.43 -37.83 -9.52
CA LYS A 134 24.32 -38.40 -8.49
C LYS A 134 23.65 -39.53 -7.72
N ASP A 135 22.38 -39.38 -7.36
CA ASP A 135 21.63 -40.40 -6.62
C ASP A 135 21.56 -41.71 -7.40
N VAL A 136 21.32 -41.65 -8.71
CA VAL A 136 21.31 -42.84 -9.58
C VAL A 136 22.65 -43.55 -9.58
N PHE A 137 23.75 -42.80 -9.74
CA PHE A 137 25.10 -43.39 -9.75
C PHE A 137 25.48 -43.99 -8.40
N ASP A 138 25.33 -43.24 -7.30
CA ASP A 138 25.63 -43.72 -5.95
C ASP A 138 24.83 -44.99 -5.62
N ASN A 139 23.54 -45.02 -5.95
CA ASN A 139 22.67 -46.14 -5.63
C ASN A 139 22.86 -47.34 -6.58
N ALA A 140 23.26 -47.13 -7.82
CA ALA A 140 23.72 -48.19 -8.71
C ALA A 140 24.97 -48.88 -8.14
N ILE A 141 25.92 -48.08 -7.64
CA ILE A 141 27.16 -48.57 -7.01
C ILE A 141 26.82 -49.38 -5.76
N ARG A 142 25.98 -48.86 -4.86
CA ARG A 142 25.50 -49.59 -3.68
C ARG A 142 24.87 -50.93 -4.06
N ALA A 143 24.00 -50.95 -5.07
CA ALA A 143 23.37 -52.18 -5.55
C ALA A 143 24.40 -53.21 -6.06
N ALA A 144 25.39 -52.77 -6.85
CA ALA A 144 26.47 -53.61 -7.35
C ALA A 144 27.34 -54.19 -6.21
N LEU A 145 27.76 -53.34 -5.27
CA LEU A 145 28.62 -53.72 -4.14
C LEU A 145 27.91 -54.70 -3.20
N ILE A 146 26.61 -54.49 -2.93
CA ILE A 146 25.81 -55.42 -2.13
C ILE A 146 25.64 -56.76 -2.81
N SER A 147 25.34 -56.77 -4.12
CA SER A 147 25.25 -58.02 -4.88
C SER A 147 26.56 -58.81 -4.83
N ARG A 148 27.70 -58.10 -4.88
CA ARG A 148 29.05 -58.69 -4.75
C ARG A 148 29.40 -59.19 -3.35
N ARG A 149 28.77 -58.67 -2.29
CA ARG A 149 28.98 -59.16 -0.90
C ARG A 149 28.68 -60.66 -0.78
N HIS A 150 27.68 -61.15 -1.51
CA HIS A 150 27.33 -62.57 -1.55
C HIS A 150 28.36 -63.45 -2.26
N LEU A 151 29.20 -62.88 -3.13
CA LEU A 151 30.21 -63.61 -3.92
C LEU A 151 31.61 -63.60 -3.28
N GLN A 152 31.87 -62.72 -2.30
CA GLN A 152 33.19 -62.48 -1.72
C GLN A 152 33.09 -62.21 -0.21
N PHE A 153 32.70 -63.24 0.57
CA PHE A 153 32.43 -63.17 2.02
C PHE A 153 33.55 -62.53 2.86
N TRP A 154 34.81 -62.59 2.41
CA TRP A 154 35.99 -62.15 3.16
C TRP A 154 36.35 -60.65 3.04
N LYS A 155 35.60 -59.86 2.26
CA LYS A 155 35.87 -58.40 2.12
C LYS A 155 35.13 -57.60 3.20
N SER A 156 35.79 -57.41 4.36
CA SER A 156 35.28 -56.67 5.53
C SER A 156 34.81 -55.24 5.22
N HIS A 157 35.48 -54.55 4.30
CA HIS A 157 35.16 -53.17 3.90
C HIS A 157 33.79 -53.02 3.21
N LEU A 158 33.22 -54.10 2.65
CA LEU A 158 31.88 -54.07 2.03
C LEU A 158 30.73 -54.18 3.05
N LYS A 159 31.03 -54.47 4.33
CA LYS A 159 30.00 -54.62 5.37
C LYS A 159 29.27 -53.31 5.69
N LYS A 160 29.94 -52.16 5.48
CA LYS A 160 29.41 -50.82 5.75
C LYS A 160 28.60 -50.21 4.61
N VAL A 161 28.61 -50.85 3.42
CA VAL A 161 27.87 -50.35 2.25
C VAL A 161 26.38 -50.39 2.53
N GLN A 162 25.71 -49.27 2.33
CA GLN A 162 24.28 -49.12 2.56
C GLN A 162 23.48 -49.70 1.40
N LYS A 163 22.23 -50.11 1.66
CA LYS A 163 21.27 -50.44 0.59
C LYS A 163 20.99 -49.19 -0.25
N PRO A 164 20.56 -49.33 -1.52
CA PRO A 164 20.08 -48.20 -2.31
C PRO A 164 19.09 -47.35 -1.50
N LEU A 165 19.39 -46.07 -1.37
CA LEU A 165 18.65 -45.10 -0.56
C LEU A 165 17.44 -44.57 -1.34
N LEU A 166 16.43 -44.09 -0.61
CA LEU A 166 15.29 -43.41 -1.24
C LEU A 166 15.71 -42.03 -1.76
N GLN A 167 15.18 -41.66 -2.92
CA GLN A 167 15.38 -40.32 -3.48
C GLN A 167 14.46 -39.30 -2.82
N ALA A 168 14.99 -38.15 -2.45
CA ALA A 168 14.16 -37.02 -2.06
C ALA A 168 13.29 -36.57 -3.26
N PRO A 169 12.04 -36.15 -3.06
CA PRO A 169 11.22 -35.59 -4.14
C PRO A 169 11.88 -34.36 -4.76
N PHE A 170 11.70 -34.17 -6.07
CA PHE A 170 12.09 -32.93 -6.73
C PHE A 170 11.22 -31.77 -6.27
N LEU A 171 11.87 -30.70 -5.87
CA LEU A 171 11.24 -29.44 -5.48
C LEU A 171 11.57 -28.39 -6.56
N PRO A 172 10.61 -28.05 -7.45
CA PRO A 172 10.80 -26.99 -8.42
C PRO A 172 11.18 -25.68 -7.71
N PRO A 173 12.04 -24.84 -8.31
CA PRO A 173 12.33 -23.53 -7.75
C PRO A 173 11.04 -22.71 -7.59
N LYS A 174 10.90 -22.01 -6.46
CA LYS A 174 9.76 -21.10 -6.25
C LYS A 174 9.78 -20.03 -7.35
N ALA A 175 8.61 -19.72 -7.91
CA ALA A 175 8.47 -18.58 -8.80
C ALA A 175 8.97 -17.31 -8.08
N PRO A 176 9.65 -16.39 -8.79
CA PRO A 176 10.03 -15.12 -8.19
C PRO A 176 8.77 -14.37 -7.74
N PRO A 177 8.85 -13.60 -6.63
CA PRO A 177 7.73 -12.78 -6.20
C PRO A 177 7.35 -11.79 -7.32
N PRO A 178 6.06 -11.42 -7.43
CA PRO A 178 5.63 -10.44 -8.41
C PRO A 178 6.33 -9.10 -8.17
N VAL A 179 6.73 -8.43 -9.24
CA VAL A 179 7.31 -7.08 -9.16
C VAL A 179 6.18 -6.07 -9.01
N ILE A 180 5.96 -5.59 -7.78
CA ILE A 180 5.02 -4.50 -7.50
C ILE A 180 5.71 -3.18 -7.91
N LYS A 181 5.17 -2.50 -8.91
CA LYS A 181 5.60 -1.15 -9.27
C LYS A 181 4.72 -0.15 -8.52
N ILE A 182 5.31 0.52 -7.52
CA ILE A 182 4.66 1.64 -6.86
C ILE A 182 4.67 2.80 -7.87
N PRO A 183 3.52 3.32 -8.31
CA PRO A 183 3.48 4.52 -9.14
C PRO A 183 4.26 5.64 -8.46
N GLU A 184 4.85 6.57 -9.21
CA GLU A 184 5.31 7.80 -8.58
C GLU A 184 4.09 8.48 -7.95
N CYS A 185 4.22 8.91 -6.68
CA CYS A 185 3.20 9.72 -6.05
C CYS A 185 2.89 10.87 -7.01
N PRO A 186 1.62 11.15 -7.35
CA PRO A 186 1.29 12.35 -8.11
C PRO A 186 1.91 13.49 -7.30
N ILE A 187 3.01 14.05 -7.81
CA ILE A 187 3.66 15.17 -7.17
C ILE A 187 2.57 16.23 -7.24
N PRO A 188 2.01 16.70 -6.11
CA PRO A 188 1.18 17.88 -6.17
C PRO A 188 2.10 18.89 -6.82
N ASN A 189 1.74 19.44 -7.98
CA ASN A 189 2.49 20.60 -8.44
C ASN A 189 2.52 21.51 -7.20
N MET A 190 3.69 21.89 -6.67
CA MET A 190 3.72 22.66 -5.41
C MET A 190 2.92 23.97 -5.48
N ASN A 191 2.45 24.31 -6.69
CA ASN A 191 1.42 25.29 -7.01
C ASN A 191 -0.03 24.89 -6.66
N GLU A 192 -0.38 23.70 -6.19
CA GLU A 192 -1.78 23.31 -5.89
C GLU A 192 -2.30 23.98 -4.61
N ALA A 193 -1.48 24.03 -3.55
CA ALA A 193 -1.84 24.82 -2.37
C ALA A 193 -1.86 26.32 -2.71
N GLY A 194 -0.91 26.81 -3.51
CA GLY A 194 -0.93 28.18 -4.01
C GLY A 194 -2.16 28.49 -4.87
N TYR A 195 -2.61 27.52 -5.67
CA TYR A 195 -3.80 27.62 -6.51
C TYR A 195 -5.07 27.81 -5.68
N LEU A 196 -5.16 27.21 -4.48
CA LEU A 196 -6.27 27.47 -3.56
C LEU A 196 -6.33 28.93 -3.09
N LEU A 197 -5.22 29.68 -3.12
CA LEU A 197 -5.27 31.12 -2.83
C LEU A 197 -5.83 31.92 -4.02
N ASP A 198 -5.57 31.49 -5.25
CA ASP A 198 -6.09 32.14 -6.47
C ASP A 198 -7.54 31.70 -6.80
N SER A 199 -7.92 30.49 -6.41
CA SER A 199 -9.25 29.89 -6.54
C SER A 199 -9.73 29.40 -5.17
N PRO A 200 -10.26 30.28 -4.30
CA PRO A 200 -10.51 30.05 -2.88
C PRO A 200 -11.75 29.19 -2.58
N LEU A 201 -11.73 27.94 -3.05
CA LEU A 201 -12.75 26.95 -2.74
C LEU A 201 -12.69 26.57 -1.25
N CYS A 202 -13.82 26.65 -0.55
CA CYS A 202 -13.91 26.43 0.91
C CYS A 202 -13.13 27.45 1.76
N ALA A 203 -12.88 28.67 1.27
CA ALA A 203 -12.31 29.73 2.07
C ALA A 203 -13.21 30.11 3.25
N ASP A 204 -12.60 30.22 4.43
CA ASP A 204 -13.23 30.46 5.73
C ASP A 204 -12.72 31.76 6.39
N VAL A 205 -11.80 32.48 5.74
CA VAL A 205 -11.33 33.82 6.13
C VAL A 205 -11.21 34.75 4.93
N MET A 206 -11.56 36.03 5.13
CA MET A 206 -11.42 37.11 4.17
C MET A 206 -10.67 38.27 4.83
N PHE A 207 -9.59 38.73 4.19
CA PHE A 207 -8.85 39.90 4.64
C PHE A 207 -9.29 41.14 3.87
N VAL A 208 -9.61 42.22 4.57
CA VAL A 208 -9.95 43.53 4.00
C VAL A 208 -8.77 44.46 4.23
N LEU A 209 -8.12 44.94 3.16
CA LEU A 209 -6.90 45.75 3.26
C LEU A 209 -7.14 47.25 3.12
N GLN A 210 -7.90 47.62 2.09
CA GLN A 210 -8.39 48.97 1.82
C GLN A 210 -9.86 48.87 1.43
N GLU A 211 -10.57 50.00 1.27
CA GLU A 211 -12.05 50.00 1.09
C GLU A 211 -12.59 49.13 -0.07
N GLN A 212 -11.74 48.68 -1.01
CA GLN A 212 -12.15 47.83 -2.14
C GLN A 212 -11.29 46.58 -2.38
N ASP A 213 -10.21 46.37 -1.62
CA ASP A 213 -9.30 45.24 -1.82
C ASP A 213 -9.52 44.17 -0.74
N TYR A 214 -9.97 42.98 -1.17
CA TYR A 214 -10.16 41.83 -0.31
C TYR A 214 -9.49 40.57 -0.85
N ILE A 215 -9.02 39.72 0.06
CA ILE A 215 -8.35 38.45 -0.27
C ILE A 215 -8.96 37.32 0.57
N PHE A 216 -9.50 36.30 -0.10
CA PHE A 216 -9.95 35.08 0.56
C PHE A 216 -8.79 34.14 0.85
N ALA A 217 -8.85 33.44 1.98
CA ALA A 217 -7.85 32.47 2.39
C ALA A 217 -8.46 31.39 3.31
N HIS A 218 -7.61 30.51 3.83
CA HIS A 218 -7.98 29.35 4.63
C HIS A 218 -7.27 29.41 5.98
N LYS A 219 -8.03 29.45 7.08
CA LYS A 219 -7.49 29.53 8.45
C LYS A 219 -6.51 28.41 8.72
N ILE A 220 -6.83 27.18 8.31
CA ILE A 220 -5.96 26.02 8.54
C ILE A 220 -4.58 26.18 7.91
N TYR A 221 -4.47 26.72 6.69
CA TYR A 221 -3.19 26.94 6.02
C TYR A 221 -2.36 28.03 6.72
N LEU A 222 -3.02 29.10 7.17
CA LEU A 222 -2.36 30.22 7.85
C LEU A 222 -1.94 29.85 9.27
N ALA A 223 -2.83 29.21 10.03
CA ALA A 223 -2.60 28.79 11.42
C ALA A 223 -1.54 27.69 11.53
N THR A 224 -1.44 26.80 10.53
CA THR A 224 -0.38 25.77 10.52
C THR A 224 1.00 26.33 10.15
N SER A 225 1.03 27.52 9.55
CA SER A 225 2.25 28.13 9.02
C SER A 225 2.74 29.34 9.83
N SER A 226 1.87 29.94 10.64
CA SER A 226 2.17 31.10 11.48
C SER A 226 1.48 30.99 12.83
N SER A 227 2.27 31.11 13.91
CA SER A 227 1.73 31.16 15.27
C SER A 227 0.84 32.38 15.48
N LYS A 228 1.15 33.52 14.85
CA LYS A 228 0.34 34.73 14.96
C LYS A 228 -1.08 34.49 14.43
N PHE A 229 -1.20 33.88 13.25
CA PHE A 229 -2.51 33.53 12.70
C PHE A 229 -3.20 32.40 13.49
N TYR A 230 -2.44 31.44 14.01
CA TYR A 230 -2.98 30.41 14.89
C TYR A 230 -3.67 31.03 16.12
N ASP A 231 -2.98 31.93 16.82
CA ASP A 231 -3.50 32.60 18.00
C ASP A 231 -4.67 33.53 17.66
N LEU A 232 -4.59 34.22 16.51
CA LEU A 232 -5.68 35.08 16.01
C LEU A 232 -6.99 34.32 15.87
N PHE A 233 -6.97 33.19 15.18
CA PHE A 233 -8.17 32.41 14.91
C PHE A 233 -8.62 31.56 16.10
N LEU A 234 -7.72 31.23 17.02
CA LEU A 234 -8.10 30.53 18.25
C LEU A 234 -8.97 31.42 19.16
N MET A 235 -8.68 32.72 19.24
CA MET A 235 -9.51 33.68 20.00
C MET A 235 -10.96 33.73 19.52
N GLU A 236 -11.21 33.48 18.23
CA GLU A 236 -12.55 33.45 17.65
C GLU A 236 -13.31 32.16 18.03
N CYS A 237 -12.59 31.04 18.18
CA CYS A 237 -13.17 29.74 18.55
C CYS A 237 -13.59 29.69 20.04
N GLU A 238 -12.93 30.43 20.92
CA GLU A 238 -13.27 30.48 22.35
C GLU A 238 -14.58 31.22 22.65
N GLU A 239 -15.13 31.97 21.68
CA GLU A 239 -16.37 32.74 21.83
C GLU A 239 -17.65 31.94 21.49
N SER A 240 -17.55 30.71 20.98
CA SER A 240 -18.69 29.80 20.83
C SER A 240 -18.70 28.76 21.95
N PRO A 241 -19.40 28.99 23.07
CA PRO A 241 -19.63 27.94 24.05
C PRO A 241 -20.70 27.00 23.48
N ASP A 242 -20.28 25.99 22.72
CA ASP A 242 -21.10 24.79 22.56
C ASP A 242 -21.14 24.09 23.92
N LEU A 243 -22.35 24.02 24.45
CA LEU A 243 -22.73 23.22 25.61
C LEU A 243 -22.53 21.73 25.28
N ASP A 244 -21.33 21.22 25.49
CA ASP A 244 -21.11 19.79 25.68
C ASP A 244 -20.32 19.60 26.99
N GLU A 245 -21.08 19.48 28.08
CA GLU A 245 -20.59 18.80 29.26
C GLU A 245 -20.27 17.35 28.89
N THR A 246 -18.98 17.02 28.82
CA THR A 246 -18.55 15.66 29.13
C THR A 246 -17.19 15.72 29.82
N GLN A 247 -17.25 15.56 31.14
CA GLN A 247 -16.10 15.36 32.02
C GLN A 247 -15.20 14.23 31.51
N CYS A 248 -13.92 14.52 31.32
CA CYS A 248 -12.87 13.51 31.41
C CYS A 248 -12.08 13.75 32.70
N ASN A 249 -12.03 12.71 33.51
CA ASN A 249 -11.59 12.64 34.90
C ASN A 249 -10.18 13.23 35.12
N LYS A 250 -10.07 14.10 36.13
CA LYS A 250 -8.83 14.27 36.90
C LYS A 250 -8.89 13.35 38.11
N GLU A 251 -7.99 12.37 38.15
CA GLU A 251 -7.68 11.59 39.33
C GLU A 251 -7.13 12.49 40.45
N ASN A 252 -7.59 12.28 41.69
CA ASN A 252 -6.72 12.11 42.85
C ASN A 252 -7.48 11.57 44.08
N PRO A 253 -6.76 10.98 45.06
CA PRO A 253 -7.18 9.75 45.74
C PRO A 253 -7.77 9.94 47.14
N ASN A 254 -8.28 8.81 47.67
CA ASN A 254 -8.65 8.51 49.07
C ASN A 254 -10.00 9.03 49.59
N LYS A 255 -10.98 8.12 49.71
CA LYS A 255 -11.45 7.60 51.01
C LYS A 255 -12.57 6.53 50.85
N ASP A 256 -12.27 5.36 51.41
CA ASP A 256 -13.12 4.47 52.22
C ASP A 256 -14.51 4.02 51.72
N VAL A 257 -14.54 2.77 51.24
CA VAL A 257 -15.19 1.58 51.88
C VAL A 257 -16.70 1.60 52.21
N LEU A 258 -17.34 0.47 51.82
CA LEU A 258 -18.68 -0.11 52.10
C LEU A 258 -19.73 0.07 51.00
N THR A 259 -19.86 -0.88 50.07
CA THR A 259 -20.75 -2.08 50.09
C THR A 259 -22.25 -1.78 50.21
N SER A 260 -23.01 -1.98 49.12
CA SER A 260 -24.14 -2.92 49.01
C SER A 260 -24.93 -2.71 47.70
N HIS A 261 -25.01 -3.77 46.90
CA HIS A 261 -26.07 -4.01 45.90
C HIS A 261 -27.32 -4.61 46.62
N PRO A 262 -28.39 -5.00 45.91
CA PRO A 262 -29.28 -4.28 44.98
C PRO A 262 -30.77 -4.55 45.35
N GLU A 263 -31.74 -4.07 44.56
CA GLU A 263 -33.08 -4.68 44.31
C GLU A 263 -33.91 -3.69 43.45
N THR A 264 -34.09 -3.92 42.14
CA THR A 264 -35.16 -4.67 41.42
C THR A 264 -36.55 -4.01 41.35
N ASN A 265 -37.17 -4.18 40.17
CA ASN A 265 -38.55 -3.91 39.72
C ASN A 265 -38.73 -2.57 38.97
N GLY A 266 -39.29 -2.50 37.76
CA GLY A 266 -39.92 -3.49 36.88
C GLY A 266 -40.39 -2.79 35.58
N ASP A 267 -40.69 -3.61 34.56
CA ASP A 267 -41.55 -3.44 33.38
C ASP A 267 -42.58 -2.29 33.41
N SER A 268 -43.13 -1.73 32.32
CA SER A 268 -43.08 -1.90 30.87
C SER A 268 -43.99 -0.81 30.24
N ASP A 269 -44.13 -0.83 28.91
CA ASP A 269 -45.28 -0.35 28.11
C ASP A 269 -45.17 0.97 27.32
N GLU A 270 -44.80 0.78 26.05
CA GLU A 270 -45.44 1.17 24.78
C GLU A 270 -46.56 2.24 24.69
N ALA A 271 -46.34 3.11 23.69
CA ALA A 271 -47.24 3.54 22.61
C ALA A 271 -48.42 4.51 22.88
N SER A 272 -48.40 5.67 22.19
CA SER A 272 -49.27 5.92 21.02
C SER A 272 -49.41 7.41 20.64
N LEU A 273 -49.17 7.68 19.35
CA LEU A 273 -49.98 8.48 18.39
C LEU A 273 -50.51 9.87 18.79
N LYS A 274 -50.24 10.89 17.94
CA LYS A 274 -51.22 11.39 16.95
C LYS A 274 -50.69 12.55 16.09
N ALA A 275 -51.01 12.44 14.81
CA ALA A 275 -50.90 13.45 13.76
C ALA A 275 -52.09 14.43 13.78
N ALA A 276 -51.90 15.62 13.21
CA ALA A 276 -52.98 16.45 12.68
C ALA A 276 -52.46 17.27 11.47
N ASP A 277 -53.06 16.97 10.32
CA ASP A 277 -53.09 17.74 9.08
C ASP A 277 -53.92 19.03 9.25
N VAL A 278 -53.74 20.03 8.36
CA VAL A 278 -54.80 20.77 7.64
C VAL A 278 -54.26 22.04 6.93
N GLN A 279 -54.23 21.93 5.59
CA GLN A 279 -54.70 22.85 4.53
C GLN A 279 -54.01 24.21 4.23
N ASN A 280 -53.52 24.28 2.97
CA ASN A 280 -53.33 25.47 2.13
C ASN A 280 -54.67 26.08 1.66
N PRO A 281 -54.67 27.34 1.17
CA PRO A 281 -54.79 27.52 -0.30
C PRO A 281 -53.98 28.69 -0.91
N LEU A 282 -53.59 28.52 -2.18
CA LEU A 282 -53.17 29.57 -3.13
C LEU A 282 -54.39 30.25 -3.80
N PRO A 283 -54.25 31.47 -4.36
CA PRO A 283 -54.27 31.60 -5.83
C PRO A 283 -53.41 32.72 -6.48
N GLU A 284 -52.96 32.41 -7.70
CA GLU A 284 -52.84 33.18 -8.97
C GLU A 284 -52.29 34.64 -9.12
N SER A 285 -51.22 34.70 -9.94
CA SER A 285 -50.75 35.69 -10.96
C SER A 285 -51.24 37.14 -11.02
N THR A 286 -50.30 38.10 -11.12
CA THR A 286 -50.01 38.92 -12.32
C THR A 286 -48.79 39.84 -12.11
N ASP A 287 -48.08 40.11 -13.20
CA ASP A 287 -46.94 41.03 -13.36
C ASP A 287 -47.10 42.40 -12.68
N SER A 288 -46.01 42.87 -12.07
CA SER A 288 -45.54 44.27 -12.18
C SER A 288 -44.16 44.42 -11.55
N LEU A 289 -43.17 44.69 -12.40
CA LEU A 289 -41.89 45.31 -12.06
C LEU A 289 -42.13 46.57 -11.22
N ASN A 290 -41.61 46.61 -10.00
CA ASN A 290 -41.22 47.85 -9.34
C ASN A 290 -40.12 47.57 -8.30
N MET A 291 -39.02 48.32 -8.45
CA MET A 291 -38.00 48.49 -7.44
C MET A 291 -38.61 48.92 -6.11
N LEU A 292 -38.28 48.22 -5.02
CA LEU A 292 -38.29 48.78 -3.68
C LEU A 292 -37.26 48.05 -2.81
N GLU A 293 -36.30 48.84 -2.34
CA GLU A 293 -35.44 48.54 -1.19
C GLU A 293 -36.31 48.23 0.03
N SER A 294 -35.98 47.19 0.80
CA SER A 294 -36.14 47.14 2.26
C SER A 294 -35.69 45.78 2.82
N GLU A 295 -34.72 45.85 3.75
CA GLU A 295 -34.60 45.05 4.98
C GLU A 295 -34.25 43.55 4.89
N LEU A 296 -32.96 43.29 4.72
CA LEU A 296 -32.31 42.12 5.32
C LEU A 296 -31.94 42.45 6.77
N GLY A 297 -32.53 41.71 7.71
CA GLY A 297 -32.27 41.86 9.14
C GLY A 297 -30.79 41.68 9.48
N GLU A 298 -30.20 42.72 10.06
CA GLU A 298 -28.85 42.72 10.61
C GLU A 298 -28.78 41.79 11.83
N THR A 299 -28.24 40.59 11.66
CA THR A 299 -27.59 39.88 12.78
C THR A 299 -26.18 40.44 12.91
N ASN A 300 -26.05 41.62 13.55
CA ASN A 300 -24.75 42.22 13.85
C ASN A 300 -23.99 41.37 14.88
N SER A 301 -23.14 40.47 14.41
CA SER A 301 -21.99 39.97 15.17
C SER A 301 -21.13 41.20 15.53
N ALA A 302 -21.02 41.53 16.82
CA ALA A 302 -20.28 42.70 17.27
C ALA A 302 -18.81 42.59 16.85
N ALA A 303 -18.34 43.50 16.01
CA ALA A 303 -16.97 43.46 15.50
C ALA A 303 -15.94 43.66 16.62
N ARG A 304 -15.01 42.72 16.76
CA ARG A 304 -13.97 42.75 17.79
C ARG A 304 -12.84 43.65 17.34
N SER A 305 -12.53 44.68 18.12
CA SER A 305 -11.35 45.53 17.89
C SER A 305 -10.07 44.77 18.22
N LEU A 306 -9.11 44.78 17.29
CA LEU A 306 -7.78 44.15 17.43
C LEU A 306 -6.65 45.18 17.60
N SER A 307 -6.99 46.46 17.77
CA SER A 307 -6.02 47.55 17.85
C SER A 307 -4.99 47.40 18.99
N SER A 308 -5.34 46.68 20.06
CA SER A 308 -4.44 46.38 21.18
C SER A 308 -3.75 45.01 21.09
N TRP A 309 -4.13 44.15 20.15
CA TRP A 309 -3.66 42.77 20.06
C TRP A 309 -2.35 42.63 19.27
N GLY A 310 -2.18 43.42 18.21
CA GLY A 310 -0.97 43.39 17.39
C GLY A 310 -0.97 44.44 16.31
N LYS A 311 0.22 44.74 15.79
CA LYS A 311 0.35 45.61 14.60
C LYS A 311 -0.20 44.87 13.39
N GLY A 312 -0.84 45.60 12.46
CA GLY A 312 -1.32 45.05 11.20
C GLY A 312 -2.79 44.59 11.20
N PHE A 313 -3.45 44.46 12.36
CA PHE A 313 -4.85 44.04 12.47
C PHE A 313 -5.70 45.13 13.15
N VAL A 314 -6.86 45.42 12.57
CA VAL A 314 -7.79 46.47 13.04
C VAL A 314 -8.99 45.87 13.74
N SER A 315 -9.67 44.92 13.10
CA SER A 315 -10.85 44.26 13.66
C SER A 315 -11.06 42.86 13.07
N MET A 316 -11.84 42.04 13.77
CA MET A 316 -12.26 40.72 13.30
C MET A 316 -13.72 40.45 13.68
N HIS A 317 -14.49 39.88 12.76
CA HIS A 317 -15.90 39.51 12.97
C HIS A 317 -16.31 38.37 12.02
N LYS A 318 -17.48 37.76 12.28
CA LYS A 318 -18.07 36.77 11.38
C LYS A 318 -19.11 37.44 10.48
N GLU A 319 -19.07 37.13 9.20
CA GLU A 319 -20.00 37.68 8.22
C GLU A 319 -20.39 36.60 7.19
N MET A 320 -21.62 36.66 6.70
CA MET A 320 -22.06 35.78 5.61
C MET A 320 -21.60 36.39 4.29
N GLN A 321 -20.68 35.70 3.62
CA GLN A 321 -20.11 36.15 2.36
C GLN A 321 -20.36 35.13 1.25
N VAL A 322 -20.50 35.62 0.01
CA VAL A 322 -20.63 34.75 -1.17
C VAL A 322 -19.24 34.28 -1.55
N ASN A 323 -18.98 32.97 -1.44
CA ASN A 323 -17.73 32.39 -1.91
C ASN A 323 -17.61 32.60 -3.44
N PRO A 324 -16.51 33.18 -3.94
CA PRO A 324 -16.39 33.59 -5.34
C PRO A 324 -16.30 32.40 -6.32
N VAL A 325 -15.98 31.20 -5.84
CA VAL A 325 -15.86 30.00 -6.67
C VAL A 325 -17.17 29.20 -6.68
N SER A 326 -17.76 28.97 -5.50
CA SER A 326 -18.99 28.17 -5.40
C SER A 326 -20.27 28.98 -5.60
N ASN A 327 -20.20 30.32 -5.57
CA ASN A 327 -21.34 31.24 -5.59
C ASN A 327 -22.36 30.97 -4.47
N ARG A 328 -21.89 30.46 -3.33
CA ARG A 328 -22.72 30.15 -2.16
C ARG A 328 -22.42 31.08 -1.00
N LEU A 329 -23.47 31.42 -0.26
CA LEU A 329 -23.37 32.11 1.02
C LEU A 329 -22.78 31.16 2.06
N CYS A 330 -21.65 31.56 2.65
CA CYS A 330 -21.01 30.84 3.74
C CYS A 330 -20.56 31.81 4.85
N PRO A 331 -20.55 31.38 6.12
CA PRO A 331 -19.96 32.16 7.19
C PRO A 331 -18.44 32.25 6.98
N VAL A 332 -17.91 33.46 6.93
CA VAL A 332 -16.49 33.76 6.74
C VAL A 332 -16.04 34.70 7.84
N THR A 333 -14.82 34.49 8.33
CA THR A 333 -14.20 35.43 9.27
C THR A 333 -13.59 36.58 8.49
N VAL A 334 -14.09 37.78 8.73
CA VAL A 334 -13.60 38.99 8.10
C VAL A 334 -12.56 39.62 9.01
N VAL A 335 -11.35 39.83 8.50
CA VAL A 335 -10.24 40.43 9.22
C VAL A 335 -9.85 41.72 8.51
N SER A 336 -10.10 42.84 9.17
CA SER A 336 -9.69 44.16 8.67
C SER A 336 -8.22 44.40 9.01
N MET A 337 -7.42 44.66 7.98
CA MET A 337 -5.99 44.91 8.09
C MET A 337 -5.72 46.40 8.22
N ASP A 338 -4.59 46.74 8.84
CA ASP A 338 -4.14 48.13 8.94
C ASP A 338 -3.71 48.67 7.57
N SER A 339 -3.89 49.98 7.37
CA SER A 339 -3.52 50.69 6.12
C SER A 339 -2.06 50.55 5.70
N SER A 340 -1.16 50.18 6.63
CA SER A 340 0.24 49.87 6.33
C SER A 340 0.45 48.58 5.53
N VAL A 341 -0.54 47.69 5.50
CA VAL A 341 -0.49 46.38 4.81
C VAL A 341 -1.02 46.54 3.38
N GLN A 342 -0.14 46.47 2.39
CA GLN A 342 -0.50 46.58 0.97
C GLN A 342 -0.89 45.22 0.38
N ALA A 343 -1.91 45.20 -0.50
CA ALA A 343 -2.47 43.96 -1.06
C ALA A 343 -1.46 43.10 -1.81
N GLY A 344 -0.60 43.69 -2.64
CA GLY A 344 0.42 42.96 -3.43
C GLY A 344 1.40 42.18 -2.55
N PRO A 345 2.25 42.86 -1.74
CA PRO A 345 3.19 42.18 -0.87
C PRO A 345 2.50 41.27 0.17
N PHE A 346 1.30 41.62 0.65
CA PHE A 346 0.53 40.74 1.53
C PHE A 346 0.11 39.44 0.84
N LYS A 347 -0.30 39.48 -0.44
CA LYS A 347 -0.58 38.27 -1.23
C LYS A 347 0.67 37.38 -1.32
N THR A 348 1.87 37.95 -1.49
CA THR A 348 3.12 37.18 -1.47
C THR A 348 3.38 36.55 -0.09
N VAL A 349 3.07 37.24 1.03
CA VAL A 349 3.14 36.64 2.37
C VAL A 349 2.21 35.43 2.46
N LEU A 350 0.96 35.56 2.01
CA LEU A 350 0.01 34.45 2.02
C LEU A 350 0.51 33.29 1.13
N GLN A 351 1.01 33.56 -0.06
CA GLN A 351 1.60 32.54 -0.94
C GLN A 351 2.75 31.79 -0.26
N PHE A 352 3.62 32.50 0.47
CA PHE A 352 4.66 31.87 1.29
C PHE A 352 4.06 30.98 2.39
N LEU A 353 3.03 31.43 3.12
CA LEU A 353 2.39 30.61 4.15
C LEU A 353 1.76 29.34 3.56
N TYR A 354 1.25 29.38 2.34
CA TYR A 354 0.69 28.18 1.68
C TYR A 354 1.78 27.23 1.18
N THR A 355 2.81 27.76 0.53
CA THR A 355 3.77 26.97 -0.27
C THR A 355 5.14 26.79 0.37
N GLY A 356 5.48 27.59 1.38
CA GLY A 356 6.80 27.70 1.98
C GLY A 356 7.88 28.24 1.04
N LYS A 357 7.50 28.80 -0.11
CA LYS A 357 8.42 29.33 -1.14
C LYS A 357 8.29 30.83 -1.29
N LEU A 358 9.40 31.46 -1.65
CA LEU A 358 9.47 32.87 -2.03
C LEU A 358 10.10 32.94 -3.43
N ASP A 359 9.49 33.71 -4.33
CA ASP A 359 10.07 33.99 -5.65
C ASP A 359 11.28 34.94 -5.48
N GLU A 360 12.43 34.55 -6.02
CA GLU A 360 13.64 35.37 -6.00
C GLU A 360 13.49 36.65 -6.83
N ASN A 361 12.53 36.70 -7.76
CA ASN A 361 12.25 37.86 -8.61
C ASN A 361 11.16 38.78 -8.06
N GLU A 362 10.76 38.61 -6.80
CA GLU A 362 9.75 39.46 -6.16
C GLU A 362 10.17 40.94 -6.22
N LYS A 363 9.24 41.79 -6.67
CA LYS A 363 9.56 43.17 -7.07
C LYS A 363 9.78 44.09 -5.89
N ASP A 364 9.12 43.81 -4.76
CA ASP A 364 9.14 44.67 -3.57
C ASP A 364 9.51 43.90 -2.29
N LEU A 365 10.74 43.39 -2.27
CA LEU A 365 11.32 42.71 -1.11
C LEU A 365 11.31 43.60 0.15
N THR A 366 11.48 44.92 0.00
CA THR A 366 11.52 45.85 1.14
C THR A 366 10.17 45.92 1.84
N ARG A 367 9.07 46.10 1.09
CA ARG A 367 7.72 46.08 1.67
C ARG A 367 7.34 44.70 2.17
N LEU A 368 7.75 43.64 1.47
CA LEU A 368 7.51 42.27 1.90
C LEU A 368 8.13 42.00 3.27
N ALA A 369 9.39 42.43 3.50
CA ALA A 369 10.06 42.30 4.80
C ALA A 369 9.33 43.08 5.91
N GLN A 370 8.84 44.29 5.62
CA GLN A 370 8.07 45.10 6.57
C GLN A 370 6.78 44.38 6.99
N ILE A 371 6.02 43.86 6.03
CA ILE A 371 4.77 43.13 6.33
C ILE A 371 5.08 41.81 7.06
N ALA A 372 6.11 41.07 6.65
CA ALA A 372 6.55 39.86 7.33
C ALA A 372 6.95 40.12 8.79
N GLU A 373 7.58 41.27 9.08
CA GLU A 373 7.88 41.68 10.45
C GLU A 373 6.63 42.06 11.25
N ILE A 374 5.69 42.80 10.64
CA ILE A 374 4.40 43.16 11.27
C ILE A 374 3.59 41.92 11.65
N LEU A 375 3.54 40.93 10.75
CA LEU A 375 2.79 39.68 10.92
C LEU A 375 3.58 38.58 11.64
N GLU A 376 4.80 38.89 12.10
CA GLU A 376 5.68 37.98 12.81
C GLU A 376 6.01 36.69 12.03
N VAL A 377 6.08 36.78 10.70
CA VAL A 377 6.48 35.69 9.78
C VAL A 377 8.01 35.71 9.63
N PHE A 378 8.71 35.34 10.70
CA PHE A 378 10.18 35.45 10.79
C PHE A 378 10.94 34.67 9.72
N ASP A 379 10.46 33.48 9.34
CA ASP A 379 11.08 32.68 8.27
C ASP A 379 11.14 33.44 6.95
N LEU A 380 10.03 34.10 6.58
CA LEU A 380 9.94 34.89 5.37
C LEU A 380 10.83 36.13 5.45
N ARG A 381 10.83 36.82 6.59
CA ARG A 381 11.72 37.97 6.83
C ARG A 381 13.20 37.57 6.62
N MET A 382 13.62 36.45 7.19
CA MET A 382 14.98 35.94 7.02
C MET A 382 15.28 35.56 5.57
N MET A 383 14.33 34.93 4.87
CA MET A 383 14.51 34.59 3.46
C MET A 383 14.68 35.81 2.56
N VAL A 384 13.91 36.87 2.82
CA VAL A 384 14.04 38.15 2.12
C VAL A 384 15.40 38.78 2.39
N GLU A 385 15.86 38.80 3.64
CA GLU A 385 17.18 39.31 4.01
C GLU A 385 18.32 38.55 3.30
N ASN A 386 18.24 37.22 3.25
CA ASN A 386 19.20 36.39 2.51
C ASN A 386 19.20 36.72 1.01
N ILE A 387 18.03 36.93 0.39
CA ILE A 387 17.96 37.32 -1.04
C ILE A 387 18.60 38.70 -1.25
N MET A 388 18.30 39.67 -0.40
CA MET A 388 18.87 41.02 -0.47
C MET A 388 20.41 41.00 -0.31
N ASN A 389 20.93 40.09 0.52
CA ASN A 389 22.37 39.90 0.74
C ASN A 389 23.06 38.99 -0.28
N LYS A 390 22.33 38.44 -1.27
CA LYS A 390 22.82 37.45 -2.25
C LYS A 390 23.25 36.11 -1.64
N GLU A 391 22.63 35.72 -0.55
CA GLU A 391 22.84 34.47 0.20
C GLU A 391 21.62 33.53 0.09
N ALA A 392 20.86 33.61 -1.01
CA ALA A 392 19.62 32.85 -1.22
C ALA A 392 19.78 31.32 -1.09
N PHE A 393 20.99 30.78 -1.28
CA PHE A 393 21.29 29.36 -1.07
C PHE A 393 20.99 28.88 0.37
N MET A 394 21.05 29.77 1.37
CA MET A 394 20.71 29.46 2.77
C MET A 394 19.20 29.22 2.97
N ASN A 395 18.36 29.69 2.05
CA ASN A 395 16.90 29.56 2.15
C ASN A 395 16.42 28.11 2.03
N GLN A 396 17.26 27.20 1.53
CA GLN A 396 16.91 25.78 1.44
C GLN A 396 16.67 25.16 2.82
N GLU A 397 17.49 25.50 3.81
CA GLU A 397 17.35 24.96 5.17
C GLU A 397 16.17 25.60 5.92
N ILE A 398 15.93 26.90 5.71
CA ILE A 398 14.74 27.60 6.24
C ILE A 398 13.48 26.93 5.68
N THR A 399 13.44 26.68 4.37
CA THR A 399 12.32 26.02 3.69
C THR A 399 12.07 24.63 4.27
N LYS A 400 13.11 23.81 4.46
CA LYS A 400 12.97 22.48 5.08
C LYS A 400 12.42 22.56 6.49
N ALA A 401 13.00 23.43 7.33
CA ALA A 401 12.56 23.61 8.71
C ALA A 401 11.10 24.10 8.81
N PHE A 402 10.70 25.02 7.93
CA PHE A 402 9.32 25.51 7.81
C PHE A 402 8.35 24.36 7.50
N HIS A 403 8.65 23.54 6.48
CA HIS A 403 7.78 22.42 6.09
C HIS A 403 7.67 21.35 7.19
N VAL A 404 8.76 21.07 7.92
CA VAL A 404 8.74 20.14 9.06
C VAL A 404 7.84 20.67 10.19
N ARG A 405 7.98 21.94 10.57
CA ARG A 405 7.11 22.56 11.58
C ARG A 405 5.65 22.57 11.16
N LYS A 406 5.37 22.96 9.92
CA LYS A 406 4.03 22.98 9.34
C LYS A 406 3.39 21.60 9.35
N ALA A 407 4.11 20.56 8.92
CA ALA A 407 3.62 19.18 8.93
C ALA A 407 3.29 18.69 10.35
N ASN A 408 4.13 19.02 11.34
CA ASN A 408 3.87 18.68 12.74
C ASN A 408 2.62 19.40 13.29
N ARG A 409 2.45 20.69 12.97
CA ARG A 409 1.25 21.45 13.36
C ARG A 409 -0.02 20.94 12.69
N ILE A 410 0.07 20.52 11.42
CA ILE A 410 -1.04 19.87 10.70
C ILE A 410 -1.47 18.59 11.42
N LYS A 411 -0.52 17.74 11.81
CA LYS A 411 -0.81 16.52 12.60
C LYS A 411 -1.50 16.86 13.92
N GLU A 412 -1.02 17.88 14.63
CA GLU A 412 -1.64 18.34 15.88
C GLU A 412 -3.10 18.79 15.67
N CYS A 413 -3.35 19.59 14.62
CA CYS A 413 -4.70 20.08 14.30
C CYS A 413 -5.64 18.92 13.91
N LEU A 414 -5.13 17.91 13.17
CA LEU A 414 -5.90 16.70 12.84
C LEU A 414 -6.26 15.90 14.09
N CYS A 415 -5.32 15.68 15.00
CA CYS A 415 -5.57 14.95 16.25
C CYS A 415 -6.56 15.67 17.17
N LYS A 416 -6.48 17.00 17.27
CA LYS A 416 -7.35 17.80 18.16
C LYS A 416 -8.67 18.24 17.50
N GLY A 417 -8.76 18.18 16.17
CA GLY A 417 -9.85 18.77 15.39
C GLY A 417 -9.87 20.30 15.39
N THR A 418 -8.75 20.95 15.72
CA THR A 418 -8.65 22.42 15.76
C THR A 418 -8.80 23.00 14.35
N PHE A 419 -9.71 23.96 14.17
CA PHE A 419 -10.07 24.54 12.86
C PHE A 419 -10.70 23.55 11.87
N SER A 420 -11.23 22.43 12.34
CA SER A 420 -12.01 21.53 11.49
C SER A 420 -13.31 22.17 11.02
N ASP A 421 -13.63 21.97 9.75
CA ASP A 421 -14.81 22.51 9.05
C ASP A 421 -15.70 21.39 8.48
N VAL A 422 -15.31 20.14 8.68
CA VAL A 422 -16.10 18.95 8.34
C VAL A 422 -15.89 17.82 9.36
N THR A 423 -16.98 17.12 9.68
CA THR A 423 -16.99 15.90 10.47
C THR A 423 -17.51 14.75 9.61
N PHE A 424 -16.72 13.70 9.45
CA PHE A 424 -17.15 12.47 8.80
C PHE A 424 -17.83 11.55 9.81
N LYS A 425 -19.07 11.16 9.53
CA LYS A 425 -19.79 10.10 10.23
C LYS A 425 -19.49 8.76 9.57
N LEU A 426 -18.88 7.87 10.34
CA LEU A 426 -18.42 6.53 9.96
C LEU A 426 -19.25 5.49 10.73
N ASP A 427 -19.08 4.21 10.41
CA ASP A 427 -19.91 3.15 11.01
C ASP A 427 -19.66 2.98 12.52
N ASP A 428 -18.44 3.26 12.97
CA ASP A 428 -17.94 3.06 14.33
C ASP A 428 -17.56 4.37 15.05
N GLY A 429 -17.90 5.53 14.48
CA GLY A 429 -17.71 6.83 15.13
C GLY A 429 -17.60 8.02 14.17
N THR A 430 -16.98 9.10 14.66
CA THR A 430 -16.78 10.33 13.89
C THR A 430 -15.31 10.75 13.83
N ILE A 431 -14.91 11.37 12.71
CA ILE A 431 -13.58 11.99 12.55
C ILE A 431 -13.73 13.40 12.01
N LYS A 432 -13.05 14.36 12.64
CA LYS A 432 -12.97 15.75 12.19
C LYS A 432 -11.84 15.91 11.16
N ALA A 433 -12.08 16.72 10.13
CA ALA A 433 -11.09 17.00 9.08
C ALA A 433 -11.23 18.43 8.55
N HIS A 434 -10.42 18.77 7.54
CA HIS A 434 -10.28 20.13 7.03
C HIS A 434 -10.45 20.13 5.51
N LYS A 435 -11.58 20.63 4.99
CA LYS A 435 -11.89 20.64 3.55
C LYS A 435 -10.73 21.21 2.72
N PRO A 436 -10.07 22.34 3.08
CA PRO A 436 -8.98 22.88 2.27
C PRO A 436 -7.78 21.93 2.09
N LEU A 437 -7.44 21.14 3.11
CA LEU A 437 -6.35 20.16 3.02
C LEU A 437 -6.75 18.92 2.23
N LEU A 438 -8.03 18.53 2.31
CA LEU A 438 -8.60 17.38 1.60
C LEU A 438 -8.72 17.65 0.10
N ILE A 439 -9.31 18.78 -0.29
CA ILE A 439 -9.52 19.14 -1.71
C ILE A 439 -8.19 19.33 -2.45
N CYS A 440 -7.14 19.78 -1.76
CA CYS A 440 -5.80 19.90 -2.31
C CYS A 440 -5.12 18.53 -2.53
N SER A 441 -5.57 17.50 -1.83
CA SER A 441 -4.87 16.21 -1.76
C SER A 441 -5.62 15.05 -2.42
N CYS A 442 -6.89 15.23 -2.75
CA CYS A 442 -7.78 14.18 -3.21
C CYS A 442 -8.82 14.75 -4.18
N GLU A 443 -8.75 14.36 -5.45
CA GLU A 443 -9.69 14.80 -6.49
C GLU A 443 -11.13 14.41 -6.14
N TRP A 444 -11.35 13.23 -5.56
CA TRP A 444 -12.67 12.79 -5.12
C TRP A 444 -13.27 13.75 -4.08
N MET A 445 -12.46 14.19 -3.10
CA MET A 445 -12.90 15.16 -2.09
C MET A 445 -13.04 16.56 -2.67
N SER A 446 -12.18 16.94 -3.63
CA SER A 446 -12.31 18.19 -4.39
C SER A 446 -13.65 18.24 -5.15
N ALA A 447 -14.07 17.14 -5.76
CA ALA A 447 -15.37 17.03 -6.42
C ALA A 447 -16.54 17.08 -5.41
N MET A 448 -16.41 16.40 -4.26
CA MET A 448 -17.45 16.35 -3.23
C MET A 448 -17.67 17.70 -2.54
N PHE A 449 -16.59 18.41 -2.19
CA PHE A 449 -16.66 19.72 -1.54
C PHE A 449 -16.73 20.88 -2.54
N GLY A 450 -16.46 20.61 -3.82
CA GLY A 450 -16.60 21.54 -4.93
C GLY A 450 -18.00 21.56 -5.54
N GLY A 451 -18.27 22.59 -6.34
CA GLY A 451 -19.49 22.67 -7.15
C GLY A 451 -20.78 22.81 -6.34
N SER A 452 -21.85 22.15 -6.82
CA SER A 452 -23.22 22.30 -6.32
C SER A 452 -23.65 21.20 -5.34
N PHE A 453 -22.74 20.35 -4.87
CA PHE A 453 -23.05 19.27 -3.93
C PHE A 453 -23.44 19.81 -2.55
N ILE A 454 -24.24 19.04 -1.79
CA ILE A 454 -24.73 19.45 -0.46
C ILE A 454 -23.62 19.40 0.60
N GLU A 455 -22.64 18.53 0.39
CA GLU A 455 -21.46 18.32 1.22
C GLU A 455 -20.54 19.54 1.23
N SER A 456 -20.60 20.37 0.18
CA SER A 456 -19.87 21.66 0.14
C SER A 456 -20.29 22.58 1.29
N SER A 457 -21.59 22.63 1.63
CA SER A 457 -22.16 23.49 2.68
C SER A 457 -22.30 22.80 4.03
N ASN A 458 -22.39 21.47 4.06
CA ASN A 458 -22.57 20.76 5.32
C ASN A 458 -21.27 20.70 6.12
N SER A 459 -21.38 20.85 7.44
CA SER A 459 -20.31 20.58 8.40
C SER A 459 -20.20 19.09 8.74
N GLU A 460 -21.10 18.26 8.24
CA GLU A 460 -21.16 16.83 8.48
C GLU A 460 -21.42 16.03 7.21
N VAL A 461 -20.64 14.98 6.97
CA VAL A 461 -20.73 14.10 5.80
C VAL A 461 -20.78 12.64 6.26
N VAL A 462 -21.81 11.91 5.84
CA VAL A 462 -21.98 10.49 6.20
C VAL A 462 -21.30 9.60 5.16
N LEU A 463 -20.41 8.74 5.62
CA LEU A 463 -19.63 7.81 4.79
C LEU A 463 -19.87 6.37 5.28
N PRO A 464 -20.91 5.68 4.77
CA PRO A 464 -21.23 4.34 5.22
C PRO A 464 -20.22 3.31 4.68
N ASN A 465 -20.10 2.19 5.40
CA ASN A 465 -19.21 1.06 5.10
C ASN A 465 -17.72 1.46 5.19
N ILE A 466 -17.40 2.35 6.12
CA ILE A 466 -16.04 2.85 6.38
C ILE A 466 -15.86 2.90 7.89
N ASN A 467 -14.79 2.28 8.37
CA ASN A 467 -14.39 2.34 9.77
C ASN A 467 -13.42 3.50 10.05
N LYS A 468 -13.33 3.85 11.33
CA LYS A 468 -12.53 4.96 11.83
C LYS A 468 -11.05 4.75 11.59
N THR A 469 -10.53 3.55 11.80
CA THR A 469 -9.10 3.23 11.67
C THR A 469 -8.61 3.40 10.23
N SER A 470 -9.35 2.88 9.24
CA SER A 470 -9.00 3.02 7.82
C SER A 470 -9.13 4.47 7.36
N MET A 471 -10.19 5.17 7.78
CA MET A 471 -10.36 6.58 7.45
C MET A 471 -9.25 7.45 8.06
N GLN A 472 -8.83 7.18 9.29
CA GLN A 472 -7.71 7.89 9.92
C GLN A 472 -6.41 7.66 9.14
N ALA A 473 -6.11 6.43 8.73
CA ALA A 473 -4.92 6.13 7.92
C ALA A 473 -4.94 6.87 6.56
N VAL A 474 -6.12 6.96 5.93
CA VAL A 474 -6.30 7.75 4.70
C VAL A 474 -6.08 9.24 4.97
N LEU A 475 -6.63 9.81 6.04
CA LEU A 475 -6.43 11.22 6.39
C LEU A 475 -4.96 11.54 6.68
N ASP A 476 -4.30 10.69 7.46
CA ASP A 476 -2.86 10.82 7.74
C ASP A 476 -2.06 10.80 6.44
N TYR A 477 -2.40 9.89 5.52
CA TYR A 477 -1.78 9.84 4.20
C TYR A 477 -2.08 11.10 3.37
N LEU A 478 -3.33 11.58 3.32
CA LEU A 478 -3.68 12.77 2.55
C LEU A 478 -2.91 14.01 3.06
N TYR A 479 -2.72 14.11 4.37
CA TYR A 479 -2.11 15.27 5.05
C TYR A 479 -0.59 15.24 5.02
N THR A 480 0.01 14.05 5.09
CA THR A 480 1.46 13.89 5.30
C THR A 480 2.17 13.20 4.15
N LYS A 481 1.41 12.57 3.24
CA LYS A 481 1.88 11.67 2.18
C LYS A 481 2.66 10.47 2.70
N GLN A 482 2.50 10.13 3.98
CA GLN A 482 3.13 8.98 4.64
C GLN A 482 2.05 8.05 5.17
N LEU A 483 2.26 6.75 5.02
CA LEU A 483 1.42 5.73 5.63
C LEU A 483 2.04 5.32 6.97
N SER A 484 1.29 5.51 8.06
CA SER A 484 1.66 5.00 9.38
C SER A 484 0.96 3.65 9.58
N SER A 485 1.72 2.57 9.69
CA SER A 485 1.15 1.24 9.96
C SER A 485 0.79 1.12 11.43
N SER A 486 -0.50 0.84 11.71
CA SER A 486 -0.98 0.41 13.03
C SER A 486 -1.22 -1.10 13.01
N GLN A 487 -1.04 -1.77 14.15
CA GLN A 487 -1.35 -3.21 14.27
C GLN A 487 -2.83 -3.53 14.09
N GLU A 488 -3.70 -2.54 14.28
CA GLU A 488 -5.16 -2.68 14.16
C GLU A 488 -5.70 -2.39 12.75
N LEU A 489 -4.83 -1.99 11.82
CA LEU A 489 -5.24 -1.57 10.48
C LEU A 489 -5.40 -2.78 9.56
N ASP A 490 -6.63 -3.06 9.13
CA ASP A 490 -6.88 -4.04 8.07
C ASP A 490 -6.43 -3.46 6.72
N THR A 491 -5.41 -4.10 6.14
CA THR A 491 -4.82 -3.67 4.87
C THR A 491 -5.81 -3.79 3.70
N LEU A 492 -6.70 -4.79 3.70
CA LEU A 492 -7.67 -4.96 2.62
C LEU A 492 -8.73 -3.86 2.64
N GLU A 493 -9.18 -3.47 3.82
CA GLU A 493 -10.12 -2.35 3.98
C GLU A 493 -9.49 -1.02 3.59
N LEU A 494 -8.23 -0.79 3.98
CA LEU A 494 -7.47 0.38 3.55
C LEU A 494 -7.35 0.45 2.02
N ILE A 495 -6.99 -0.66 1.36
CA ILE A 495 -6.87 -0.73 -0.10
C ILE A 495 -8.22 -0.44 -0.76
N ALA A 496 -9.31 -1.03 -0.26
CA ALA A 496 -10.65 -0.81 -0.79
C ALA A 496 -11.07 0.67 -0.65
N LEU A 497 -10.80 1.29 0.49
CA LEU A 497 -11.08 2.69 0.76
C LEU A 497 -10.22 3.63 -0.10
N ALA A 498 -8.92 3.37 -0.19
CA ALA A 498 -8.00 4.13 -1.03
C ALA A 498 -8.43 4.09 -2.51
N ASN A 499 -8.88 2.94 -3.00
CA ASN A 499 -9.43 2.81 -4.34
C ASN A 499 -10.74 3.61 -4.51
N ARG A 500 -11.65 3.56 -3.51
CA ARG A 500 -12.90 4.35 -3.50
C ARG A 500 -12.64 5.86 -3.59
N PHE A 501 -11.58 6.35 -2.95
CA PHE A 501 -11.19 7.77 -2.99
C PHE A 501 -10.25 8.11 -4.16
N CYS A 502 -10.05 7.18 -5.10
CA CYS A 502 -9.17 7.37 -6.26
C CYS A 502 -7.72 7.71 -5.89
N LEU A 503 -7.15 7.00 -4.90
CA LEU A 503 -5.77 7.17 -4.41
C LEU A 503 -4.86 6.01 -4.86
N PRO A 504 -4.46 5.94 -6.15
CA PRO A 504 -3.70 4.80 -6.69
C PRO A 504 -2.33 4.60 -6.04
N HIS A 505 -1.70 5.68 -5.58
CA HIS A 505 -0.42 5.60 -4.86
C HIS A 505 -0.58 4.94 -3.49
N LEU A 506 -1.65 5.26 -2.74
CA LEU A 506 -1.92 4.62 -1.46
C LEU A 506 -2.29 3.14 -1.64
N VAL A 507 -3.03 2.79 -2.68
CA VAL A 507 -3.34 1.40 -3.05
C VAL A 507 -2.07 0.58 -3.31
N ALA A 508 -1.03 1.18 -3.90
CA ALA A 508 0.22 0.48 -4.17
C ALA A 508 1.18 0.41 -2.96
N LEU A 509 0.97 1.28 -1.97
CA LEU A 509 1.77 1.32 -0.72
C LEU A 509 1.27 0.34 0.34
N ALA A 510 -0.05 0.17 0.43
CA ALA A 510 -0.71 -0.78 1.32
C ALA A 510 -0.58 -2.22 0.78
#